data_AF-A0AAU5D4C7-F1
#
_entry.id   AF-A0AAU5D4C7-F1
#
_cell.length_a   1.000
_cell.length_b   1.000
_cell.length_c   1.000
_cell.angle_alpha   90.00
_cell.angle_beta   90.00
_cell.angle_gamma   90.00
#
_symmetry.space_group_name_H-M   'P 1'
#
loop_
_entity.id
_entity.type
_entity.pdbx_description
1 polymer ?
#
loop_
_entity_poly.entity_id
_entity_poly.type
_entity_poly.pdbx_seq_one_letter_code
_entity_poly.pdbx_strand_id
1 'polypeptide(L)'
;MFPGLAAEHPPVSTCLFDGRAHTYCQFTGGELAAYEGVSGRRIWQRGGRSGDGTYPPVILSARHGLLYAVEGPGRHRVLGGLTGAVRERRAGAAPSLVNGFAGLAETDPGAHDSPLIALRTLR
;
A
#
# COMPACT_ATOMS: atom_id res chain seq x y z
N MET A 1 12.87 -23.59 20.17
CA MET A 1 11.61 -23.37 20.91
C MET A 1 11.82 -22.16 21.79
N PHE A 2 11.28 -20.99 21.41
CA PHE A 2 11.34 -19.78 22.23
C PHE A 2 9.97 -19.62 22.92
N PRO A 3 9.90 -19.72 24.26
CA PRO A 3 8.67 -19.45 24.99
C PRO A 3 8.56 -17.95 25.28
N GLY A 4 7.38 -17.36 25.09
CA GLY A 4 7.04 -16.07 25.72
C GLY A 4 6.78 -14.86 24.80
N LEU A 5 6.01 -15.00 23.72
CA LEU A 5 5.32 -13.85 23.10
C LEU A 5 3.83 -14.15 23.00
N ALA A 6 3.09 -13.73 24.02
CA ALA A 6 1.65 -13.63 23.95
C ALA A 6 1.29 -12.53 22.93
N ALA A 7 0.86 -12.96 21.73
CA ALA A 7 0.13 -12.28 20.66
C ALA A 7 0.16 -10.74 20.58
N GLU A 8 0.90 -10.12 19.64
CA GLU A 8 0.78 -8.64 19.48
C GLU A 8 0.77 -8.07 18.06
N HIS A 9 0.98 -8.84 17.00
CA HIS A 9 0.81 -8.32 15.63
C HIS A 9 0.00 -9.26 14.74
N PRO A 10 -1.02 -8.76 14.02
CA PRO A 10 -1.66 -9.55 12.98
C PRO A 10 -0.60 -10.09 12.00
N PRO A 11 -0.78 -11.29 11.41
CA PRO A 11 0.18 -11.80 10.45
C PRO A 11 0.31 -10.85 9.25
N VAL A 12 1.53 -10.56 8.81
CA VAL A 12 1.79 -9.76 7.61
C VAL A 12 1.19 -10.44 6.40
N SER A 13 0.39 -9.73 5.61
CA SER A 13 -0.14 -10.22 4.33
C SER A 13 0.83 -9.94 3.18
N THR A 14 1.42 -8.75 3.13
CA THR A 14 2.36 -8.35 2.08
C THR A 14 3.29 -7.25 2.56
N CYS A 15 4.52 -7.21 2.04
CA CYS A 15 5.45 -6.10 2.23
C CYS A 15 6.05 -5.65 0.89
N LEU A 16 6.17 -4.33 0.69
CA LEU A 16 6.70 -3.72 -0.53
C LEU A 16 7.80 -2.72 -0.18
N PHE A 17 8.99 -2.90 -0.77
CA PHE A 17 10.06 -1.92 -0.72
C PHE A 17 9.86 -0.85 -1.80
N ASP A 18 10.03 0.43 -1.45
CA ASP A 18 9.79 1.56 -2.37
C ASP A 18 10.90 1.81 -3.40
N GLY A 19 11.94 0.97 -3.37
CA GLY A 19 13.12 1.09 -4.22
C GLY A 19 14.11 2.16 -3.75
N ARG A 20 13.91 2.75 -2.56
CA ARG A 20 14.74 3.86 -2.07
C ARG A 20 15.13 3.72 -0.60
N ALA A 21 14.17 3.77 0.32
CA ALA A 21 14.46 3.93 1.75
C ALA A 21 13.43 3.30 2.68
N HIS A 22 12.27 2.87 2.19
CA HIS A 22 11.17 2.46 3.05
C HIS A 22 10.56 1.13 2.60
N THR A 23 10.16 0.35 3.59
CA THR A 23 9.37 -0.86 3.40
C THR A 23 7.99 -0.65 3.99
N TYR A 24 6.95 -0.99 3.24
CA TYR A 24 5.56 -0.86 3.64
C TYR A 24 4.96 -2.24 3.81
N CYS A 25 4.38 -2.52 4.97
CA CYS A 25 3.78 -3.82 5.24
C CYS A 25 2.30 -3.68 5.53
N GLN A 26 1.51 -4.47 4.83
CA GLN A 26 0.11 -4.67 5.14
C GLN A 26 -0.03 -5.92 6.00
N PHE A 27 -0.91 -5.85 6.99
CA PHE A 27 -1.21 -6.94 7.89
C PHE A 27 -2.62 -7.45 7.70
N THR A 28 -2.81 -8.71 8.06
CA THR A 28 -4.11 -9.38 8.10
C THR A 28 -5.02 -8.64 9.07
N GLY A 29 -6.11 -8.05 8.58
CA GLY A 29 -6.96 -7.15 9.38
C GLY A 29 -6.86 -5.67 8.98
N GLY A 30 -6.09 -5.36 7.94
CA GLY A 30 -6.16 -4.07 7.26
C GLY A 30 -5.30 -2.97 7.88
N GLU A 31 -4.40 -3.34 8.79
CA GLU A 31 -3.35 -2.43 9.22
C GLU A 31 -2.30 -2.29 8.11
N LEU A 32 -1.80 -1.07 7.93
CA LEU A 32 -0.70 -0.73 7.04
C LEU A 32 0.33 0.09 7.83
N ALA A 33 1.59 -0.30 7.75
CA ALA A 33 2.68 0.43 8.41
C ALA A 33 3.86 0.65 7.47
N ALA A 34 4.62 1.72 7.73
CA ALA A 34 5.91 1.98 7.10
C ALA A 34 7.05 1.76 8.07
N TYR A 35 8.14 1.25 7.52
CA TYR A 35 9.38 0.98 8.22
C TYR A 35 10.53 1.61 7.46
N GLU A 36 11.49 2.14 8.21
CA GLU A 36 12.78 2.55 7.64
C GLU A 36 13.54 1.31 7.19
N GLY A 37 14.04 1.32 5.95
CA GLY A 37 14.63 0.13 5.32
C GLY A 37 15.94 -0.35 5.95
N VAL A 38 16.67 0.54 6.64
CA VAL A 38 17.96 0.19 7.28
C VAL A 38 17.75 -0.34 8.69
N SER A 39 17.10 0.42 9.57
CA SER A 39 16.92 0.03 10.97
C SER A 39 15.72 -0.88 11.23
N GLY A 40 14.78 -0.98 10.28
CA GLY A 40 13.49 -1.60 10.51
C GLY A 40 12.60 -0.82 11.49
N ARG A 41 12.97 0.41 11.84
CA ARG A 41 12.18 1.24 12.76
C ARG A 41 10.85 1.63 12.11
N ARG A 42 9.74 1.40 12.80
CA ARG A 42 8.41 1.85 12.36
C ARG A 42 8.37 3.38 12.31
N ILE A 43 7.93 3.91 11.18
CA ILE A 43 7.78 5.35 10.91
C ILE A 43 6.36 5.79 11.22
N TRP A 44 5.37 5.06 10.67
CA TRP A 44 3.95 5.32 10.90
C TRP A 44 3.15 4.03 10.74
N GLN A 45 1.91 4.09 11.20
CA GLN A 45 0.90 3.04 11.10
C GLN A 45 -0.47 3.67 10.83
N ARG A 46 -1.31 2.95 10.07
CA ARG A 46 -2.67 3.34 9.69
C ARG A 46 -3.57 2.11 9.59
N GLY A 47 -4.87 2.33 9.78
CA GLY A 47 -5.89 1.32 9.53
C GLY A 47 -6.01 0.37 10.71
N GLY A 48 -6.44 -0.86 10.43
CA GLY A 48 -6.94 -1.80 11.43
C GLY A 48 -8.46 -1.74 11.54
N ARG A 49 -9.03 -2.52 12.46
CA ARG A 49 -10.48 -2.73 12.61
C ARG A 49 -11.15 -1.45 13.14
N SER A 50 -11.42 -0.50 12.26
CA SER A 50 -12.21 0.68 12.57
C SER A 50 -13.69 0.33 12.45
N GLY A 51 -14.44 0.48 13.55
CA GLY A 51 -15.88 0.16 13.64
C GLY A 51 -16.79 1.10 12.84
N ASP A 52 -16.22 1.94 11.98
CA ASP A 52 -16.84 3.02 11.22
C ASP A 52 -17.13 2.64 9.76
N GLY A 53 -16.82 1.41 9.34
CA GLY A 53 -17.03 0.94 7.96
C GLY A 53 -16.02 1.47 6.94
N THR A 54 -14.94 2.11 7.40
CA THR A 54 -13.84 2.52 6.52
C THR A 54 -13.06 1.29 6.05
N TYR A 55 -12.99 1.08 4.73
CA TYR A 55 -12.20 -0.01 4.17
C TYR A 55 -10.71 0.29 4.36
N PRO A 56 -9.94 -0.61 5.00
CA PRO A 56 -8.51 -0.43 5.11
C PRO A 56 -7.87 -0.38 3.71
N PRO A 57 -6.86 0.48 3.49
CA PRO A 57 -6.18 0.53 2.20
C PRO A 57 -5.48 -0.80 1.90
N VAL A 58 -5.71 -1.33 0.71
CA VAL A 58 -4.93 -2.44 0.13
C VAL A 58 -3.82 -1.86 -0.70
N ILE A 59 -2.57 -2.16 -0.33
CA ILE A 59 -1.41 -1.70 -1.09
C ILE A 59 -1.28 -2.51 -2.37
N LEU A 60 -1.11 -1.80 -3.48
CA LEU A 60 -0.93 -2.40 -4.80
C LEU A 60 0.54 -2.34 -5.20
N SER A 61 1.16 -1.18 -5.04
CA SER A 61 2.57 -0.98 -5.36
C SER A 61 3.18 0.17 -4.54
N ALA A 62 4.51 0.22 -4.51
CA ALA A 62 5.27 1.26 -3.83
C ALA A 62 6.42 1.74 -4.70
N ARG A 63 6.65 3.06 -4.75
CA ARG A 63 7.76 3.62 -5.52
C ARG A 63 8.16 5.00 -5.04
N HIS A 64 9.47 5.22 -4.86
CA HIS A 64 10.07 6.54 -4.62
C HIS A 64 9.35 7.35 -3.51
N GLY A 65 9.04 6.71 -2.38
CA GLY A 65 8.33 7.35 -1.28
C GLY A 65 6.84 7.60 -1.52
N LEU A 66 6.21 6.89 -2.46
CA LEU A 66 4.77 6.84 -2.67
C LEU A 66 4.24 5.42 -2.50
N LEU A 67 3.04 5.29 -1.95
CA LEU A 67 2.27 4.05 -1.99
C LEU A 67 1.03 4.26 -2.84
N TYR A 68 0.77 3.31 -3.72
CA TYR A 68 -0.45 3.24 -4.49
C TYR A 68 -1.35 2.19 -3.85
N ALA A 69 -2.57 2.59 -3.52
CA ALA A 69 -3.47 1.75 -2.77
C ALA A 69 -4.92 1.90 -3.24
N VAL A 70 -5.76 0.97 -2.81
CA VAL A 70 -7.20 0.98 -3.02
C VAL A 70 -7.90 0.90 -1.66
N GLU A 71 -8.76 1.88 -1.37
CA GLU A 71 -9.57 1.93 -0.14
C GLU A 71 -11.00 1.51 -0.44
N GLY A 72 -11.22 0.22 -0.72
CA GLY A 72 -12.51 -0.33 -1.19
C GLY A 72 -12.73 -0.13 -2.70
N PRO A 73 -13.83 -0.66 -3.26
CA PRO A 73 -14.00 -0.85 -4.71
C PRO A 73 -13.76 0.43 -5.53
N GLY A 74 -12.80 0.39 -6.46
CA GLY A 74 -12.46 1.49 -7.39
C GLY A 74 -11.89 2.76 -6.75
N ARG A 75 -11.70 2.81 -5.42
CA ARG A 75 -11.23 4.02 -4.72
C ARG A 75 -9.71 4.03 -4.64
N HIS A 76 -9.08 4.33 -5.77
CA HIS A 76 -7.62 4.48 -5.85
C HIS A 76 -7.14 5.70 -5.04
N ARG A 77 -6.00 5.54 -4.40
CA ARG A 77 -5.33 6.53 -3.54
C ARG A 77 -3.84 6.52 -3.80
N VAL A 78 -3.22 7.68 -3.62
CA VAL A 78 -1.78 7.79 -3.46
C VAL A 78 -1.49 8.27 -2.05
N LEU A 79 -0.68 7.52 -1.30
CA LEU A 79 -0.24 7.88 0.05
C LEU A 79 1.20 8.35 0.02
N GLY A 80 1.52 9.30 0.90
CA GLY A 80 2.90 9.71 1.15
C GLY A 80 3.64 8.63 1.94
N GLY A 81 4.77 8.17 1.43
CA GLY A 81 5.55 7.10 2.03
C GLY A 81 6.13 7.42 3.40
N LEU A 82 6.43 8.70 3.67
CA LEU A 82 6.96 9.14 4.96
C LEU A 82 5.86 9.40 6.00
N THR A 83 4.64 9.73 5.56
CA THR A 83 3.57 10.23 6.44
C THR A 83 2.38 9.29 6.57
N GLY A 84 2.22 8.36 5.62
CA GLY A 84 1.00 7.56 5.46
C GLY A 84 -0.22 8.40 5.07
N ALA A 85 -0.09 9.71 4.90
CA ALA A 85 -1.21 10.61 4.60
C ALA A 85 -1.63 10.49 3.14
N VAL A 86 -2.92 10.70 2.86
CA VAL A 86 -3.44 10.71 1.50
C VAL A 86 -2.91 11.96 0.78
N ARG A 87 -2.13 11.76 -0.28
CA ARG A 87 -1.66 12.82 -1.18
C ARG A 87 -2.64 13.08 -2.31
N GLU A 88 -3.20 12.01 -2.88
CA GLU A 88 -4.20 12.08 -3.95
C GLU A 88 -5.40 11.18 -3.62
N ARG A 89 -6.61 11.77 -3.67
CA ARG A 89 -7.89 11.12 -3.35
C ARG A 89 -8.63 10.64 -4.58
N ARG A 90 -8.25 11.08 -5.78
CA ARG A 90 -8.86 10.68 -7.06
C ARG A 90 -7.76 10.35 -8.07
N ALA A 91 -6.92 9.40 -7.70
CA ALA A 91 -5.96 8.85 -8.65
C ALA A 91 -6.77 8.17 -9.77
N GLY A 92 -6.59 8.61 -11.01
CA GLY A 92 -7.31 8.05 -12.16
C GLY A 92 -7.06 6.54 -12.31
N ALA A 93 -5.91 6.07 -11.84
CA ALA A 93 -5.60 4.67 -11.63
C ALA A 93 -4.49 4.54 -10.55
N ALA A 94 -4.49 3.45 -9.79
CA ALA A 94 -3.37 3.06 -8.93
C ALA A 94 -2.70 1.81 -9.52
N PRO A 95 -1.40 1.87 -9.87
CA PRO A 95 -0.72 0.72 -10.45
C PRO A 95 -0.59 -0.45 -9.48
N SER A 96 -0.78 -1.65 -9.99
CA SER A 96 -0.46 -2.94 -9.35
C SER A 96 1.03 -3.25 -9.44
N LEU A 97 1.72 -2.70 -10.44
CA LEU A 97 3.16 -2.84 -10.63
C LEU A 97 3.73 -1.51 -11.06
N VAL A 98 4.93 -1.14 -10.57
CA VAL A 98 5.62 0.08 -10.98
C VAL A 98 7.10 -0.20 -11.20
N ASN A 99 7.58 0.11 -12.41
CA ASN A 99 9.00 0.24 -12.69
C ASN A 99 9.37 1.73 -12.85
N GLY A 100 10.66 2.05 -13.03
CA GLY A 100 11.12 3.44 -13.07
C GLY A 100 10.62 4.25 -14.27
N PHE A 101 9.85 3.62 -15.17
CA PHE A 101 9.41 4.17 -16.45
C PHE A 101 7.89 4.11 -16.63
N ALA A 102 7.25 3.06 -16.09
CA ALA A 102 5.83 2.80 -16.25
C ALA A 102 5.23 2.08 -15.03
N GLY A 103 3.96 2.33 -14.78
CA GLY A 103 3.11 1.54 -13.90
C GLY A 103 2.05 0.79 -14.71
N LEU A 104 1.67 -0.41 -14.28
CA LEU A 104 0.56 -1.17 -14.85
C LEU A 104 -0.63 -1.08 -13.91
N ALA A 105 -1.78 -0.64 -14.43
CA ALA A 105 -3.02 -0.58 -13.69
C ALA A 105 -4.16 -1.22 -14.50
N GLU A 106 -5.14 -1.76 -13.80
CA GLU A 106 -6.41 -2.16 -14.43
C GLU A 106 -7.27 -0.93 -14.67
N THR A 107 -8.00 -0.91 -15.79
CA THR A 107 -8.94 0.17 -16.09
C THR A 107 -10.22 0.11 -15.26
N ASP A 108 -10.59 -1.08 -14.78
CA ASP A 108 -11.72 -1.30 -13.88
C ASP A 108 -11.45 -2.50 -12.96
N PRO A 109 -11.10 -2.31 -11.69
CA PRO A 109 -10.77 -3.43 -10.79
C PRO A 109 -11.96 -4.37 -10.47
N GLY A 110 -13.16 -4.13 -11.01
CA GLY A 110 -14.35 -4.95 -10.80
C GLY A 110 -14.83 -5.76 -12.01
N ALA A 111 -14.29 -5.55 -13.21
CA ALA A 111 -14.74 -6.28 -14.40
C ALA A 111 -13.90 -7.55 -14.65
N HIS A 112 -14.57 -8.64 -15.05
CA HIS A 112 -13.94 -9.94 -15.29
C HIS A 112 -12.93 -9.93 -16.45
N ASP A 113 -12.98 -8.91 -17.33
CA ASP A 113 -12.12 -8.74 -18.50
C ASP A 113 -11.51 -7.32 -18.57
N SER A 114 -10.96 -6.83 -17.46
CA SER A 114 -10.37 -5.50 -17.43
C SER A 114 -9.03 -5.44 -18.15
N PRO A 115 -8.88 -4.61 -19.20
CA PRO A 115 -7.58 -4.43 -19.83
C PRO A 115 -6.60 -3.74 -18.88
N LEU A 116 -5.33 -4.14 -18.99
CA LEU A 116 -4.23 -3.45 -18.34
C LEU A 116 -3.82 -2.21 -19.15
N ILE A 117 -3.68 -1.08 -18.47
CA ILE A 117 -3.10 0.14 -19.03
C ILE A 117 -1.72 0.40 -18.45
N ALA A 118 -0.81 0.82 -19.33
CA ALA A 118 0.50 1.33 -18.94
C ALA A 118 0.41 2.84 -18.66
N LEU A 119 0.60 3.23 -17.41
CA LEU A 119 0.70 4.61 -16.96
C LEU A 119 2.16 5.04 -16.97
N ARG A 120 2.48 6.20 -17.56
CA ARG A 120 3.82 6.76 -17.42
C ARG A 120 4.03 7.23 -15.98
N THR A 121 5.11 6.79 -15.35
CA THR A 121 5.48 7.31 -14.03
C THR A 121 6.02 8.72 -14.19
N LEU A 122 5.44 9.69 -13.46
CA LEU A 122 5.99 11.04 -13.38
C LEU A 122 7.38 10.94 -12.74
N ARG A 123 8.38 11.57 -13.38
CA ARG A 123 9.76 11.65 -12.87
C ARG A 123 9.85 12.61 -11.70
#